data_AF-A0A9E8X0L6-F1
#
_entry.id   AF-A0A9E8X0L6-F1
#
_cell.length_a   1.000
_cell.length_b   1.000
_cell.length_c   1.000
_cell.angle_alpha   90.00
_cell.angle_beta   90.00
_cell.angle_gamma   90.00
#
_symmetry.space_group_name_H-M   'P 1'
#
loop_
_entity.id
_entity.type
_entity.pdbx_description
1 polymer ?
#
loop_
_entity_poly.entity_id
_entity_poly.type
_entity_poly.pdbx_seq_one_letter_code
_entity_poly.pdbx_strand_id
1 'polypeptide(L)'
;MNNFGIFKYVSKVDEPVIRAYSMANYPDEKGLIKFNIRIASPPPRGPDGIPPGKMSSWTFSLKPGDKVTVSGPYGEFFAKKTEAEMIFVGGGAGMAPMRSHIFDQLKRLNSDRKISFWYGARSIREMFYVEDYDQLEEEFANFEWHVALSDPLPEDNGMAIQALSIMSC
;
A
#
# COMPACT_ATOMS: atom_id res chain seq x y z
N MET A 1 -13.33 17.44 -14.87
CA MET A 1 -12.44 16.25 -14.79
C MET A 1 -11.54 16.12 -16.03
N ASN A 2 -10.81 17.16 -16.45
CA ASN A 2 -9.96 17.07 -17.66
C ASN A 2 -8.69 17.95 -17.60
N ASN A 3 -8.04 18.06 -16.44
CA ASN A 3 -7.01 19.08 -16.20
C ASN A 3 -5.54 18.61 -16.24
N PHE A 4 -5.27 17.33 -16.52
CA PHE A 4 -3.88 16.80 -16.50
C PHE A 4 -3.41 16.18 -17.82
N GLY A 5 -4.23 16.24 -18.88
CA GLY A 5 -3.86 15.71 -20.20
C GLY A 5 -3.45 14.24 -20.21
N ILE A 6 -3.93 13.44 -19.24
CA ILE A 6 -3.41 12.09 -18.98
C ILE A 6 -3.66 11.12 -20.15
N PHE A 7 -4.71 11.37 -20.93
CA PHE A 7 -5.08 10.58 -22.11
C PHE A 7 -4.08 10.69 -23.27
N LYS A 8 -3.08 11.59 -23.20
CA LYS A 8 -2.00 11.68 -24.20
C LYS A 8 -0.96 10.57 -24.05
N TYR A 9 -0.89 9.92 -22.89
CA TYR A 9 0.14 8.93 -22.60
C TYR A 9 -0.29 7.56 -23.09
N VAL A 10 0.57 6.93 -23.89
CA VAL A 10 0.38 5.57 -24.40
C VAL A 10 1.55 4.71 -23.95
N SER A 11 1.25 3.58 -23.29
CA SER A 11 2.26 2.55 -23.01
C SER A 11 2.22 1.50 -24.12
N LYS A 12 3.38 1.12 -24.62
CA LYS A 12 3.54 -0.02 -25.56
C LYS A 12 4.29 -1.14 -24.86
N VAL A 13 3.72 -2.35 -24.93
CA VAL A 13 4.25 -3.55 -24.30
C VAL A 13 4.55 -4.56 -25.41
N ASP A 14 5.66 -4.33 -26.11
CA ASP A 14 6.04 -5.12 -27.29
C ASP A 14 6.74 -6.44 -26.93
N GLU A 15 7.08 -6.63 -25.65
CA GLU A 15 7.80 -7.79 -25.14
C GLU A 15 7.20 -8.24 -23.79
N PRO A 16 7.35 -9.53 -23.41
CA PRO A 16 6.94 -10.01 -22.09
C PRO A 16 7.62 -9.22 -20.96
N VAL A 17 6.84 -8.74 -19.99
CA VAL A 17 7.33 -7.97 -18.83
C VAL A 17 6.93 -8.68 -17.54
N ILE A 18 7.91 -8.91 -16.66
CA ILE A 18 7.68 -9.44 -15.31
C ILE A 18 7.93 -8.33 -14.28
N ARG A 19 7.04 -8.22 -13.28
CA ARG A 19 7.20 -7.30 -12.15
C ARG A 19 6.76 -7.99 -10.86
N ALA A 20 7.44 -7.65 -9.77
CA ALA A 20 7.07 -8.09 -8.43
C ALA A 20 6.02 -7.14 -7.83
N TYR A 21 4.99 -7.71 -7.24
CA TYR A 21 4.00 -7.01 -6.41
C TYR A 21 3.79 -7.80 -5.13
N SER A 22 3.88 -7.12 -3.99
CA SER A 22 3.60 -7.74 -2.70
C SER A 22 2.10 -8.02 -2.56
N MET A 23 1.78 -9.21 -2.05
CA MET A 23 0.40 -9.56 -1.73
C MET A 23 -0.06 -8.80 -0.49
N ALA A 24 -1.29 -8.28 -0.52
CA ALA A 24 -1.94 -7.65 0.64
C ALA A 24 -2.71 -8.64 1.51
N ASN A 25 -2.86 -9.88 1.05
CA ASN A 25 -3.54 -10.94 1.79
C ASN A 25 -2.72 -11.41 2.98
N TYR A 26 -3.40 -11.74 4.07
CA TYR A 26 -2.86 -12.65 5.09
C TYR A 26 -3.34 -14.09 4.79
N PRO A 27 -2.71 -15.14 5.38
CA PRO A 27 -2.91 -16.53 4.97
C PRO A 27 -4.36 -17.06 4.98
N ASP A 28 -5.26 -16.51 5.80
CA ASP A 28 -6.65 -16.98 5.87
C ASP A 28 -7.60 -16.29 4.87
N GLU A 29 -7.14 -15.27 4.14
CA GLU A 29 -7.90 -14.69 3.01
C GLU A 29 -7.74 -15.57 1.76
N LYS A 30 -8.57 -16.61 1.66
CA LYS A 30 -8.55 -17.59 0.57
C LYS A 30 -9.40 -17.18 -0.62
N GLY A 31 -9.02 -17.66 -1.81
CA GLY A 31 -9.80 -17.53 -3.04
C GLY A 31 -9.63 -16.21 -3.81
N LEU A 32 -9.00 -15.20 -3.21
CA LEU A 32 -8.72 -13.91 -3.86
C LEU A 32 -7.30 -13.47 -3.55
N ILE A 33 -6.57 -13.01 -4.57
CA ILE A 33 -5.26 -12.38 -4.40
C ILE A 33 -5.43 -10.85 -4.55
N LYS A 34 -5.01 -10.10 -3.54
CA LYS A 34 -5.09 -8.65 -3.41
C LYS A 34 -3.71 -8.04 -3.62
N PHE A 35 -3.63 -7.00 -4.45
CA PHE A 35 -2.41 -6.26 -4.73
C PHE A 35 -2.67 -4.75 -4.67
N ASN A 36 -1.72 -3.99 -4.15
CA ASN A 36 -1.73 -2.53 -4.27
C ASN A 36 -0.81 -2.12 -5.42
N ILE A 37 -1.40 -1.76 -6.57
CA ILE A 37 -0.65 -1.38 -7.77
C ILE A 37 -0.82 0.11 -8.02
N ARG A 38 0.27 0.86 -7.86
CA ARG A 38 0.32 2.28 -8.20
C ARG A 38 0.46 2.47 -9.70
N ILE A 39 -0.32 3.37 -10.29
CA ILE A 39 -0.12 3.81 -11.68
C ILE A 39 1.22 4.54 -11.77
N ALA A 40 2.14 4.00 -12.56
CA ALA A 40 3.42 4.65 -12.86
C ALA A 40 3.23 5.64 -14.01
N SER A 41 2.70 6.82 -13.70
CA SER A 41 2.62 7.94 -14.65
C SER A 41 4.00 8.58 -14.86
N PRO A 42 4.25 9.16 -16.05
CA PRO A 42 5.46 9.95 -16.28
C PRO A 42 5.59 11.11 -15.28
N PRO A 43 6.80 11.44 -14.83
CA PRO A 43 7.02 12.51 -13.88
C PRO A 43 6.52 13.86 -14.45
N PRO A 44 5.69 14.62 -13.71
CA PRO A 44 5.10 15.87 -14.22
C PRO A 44 6.12 16.95 -14.61
N ARG A 45 7.32 16.90 -14.01
CA ARG A 45 8.44 17.82 -14.27
C ARG A 45 9.61 17.14 -14.98
N GLY A 46 9.41 15.94 -15.53
CA GLY A 46 10.43 15.26 -16.31
C GLY A 46 10.42 15.65 -17.78
N PRO A 47 11.44 15.24 -18.55
CA PRO A 47 11.48 15.40 -20.00
C PRO A 47 10.21 14.91 -20.69
N ASP A 48 9.82 15.59 -21.77
CA ASP A 48 8.75 15.12 -22.66
C ASP A 48 9.13 13.78 -23.32
N GLY A 49 8.12 12.96 -23.60
CA GLY A 49 8.30 11.67 -24.27
C GLY A 49 8.62 10.48 -23.35
N ILE A 50 8.70 10.67 -22.02
CA ILE A 50 8.82 9.54 -21.08
C ILE A 50 7.53 8.71 -21.13
N PRO A 51 7.61 7.41 -21.48
CA PRO A 51 6.42 6.56 -21.53
C PRO A 51 5.93 6.18 -20.12
N PRO A 52 4.62 5.97 -19.95
CA PRO A 52 4.07 5.42 -18.71
C PRO A 52 4.53 3.97 -18.48
N GLY A 53 4.53 3.53 -17.23
CA GLY A 53 5.01 2.21 -16.84
C GLY A 53 4.22 1.06 -17.47
N LYS A 54 4.93 0.18 -18.19
CA LYS A 54 4.37 -0.96 -18.96
C LYS A 54 3.38 -1.81 -18.15
N MET A 55 3.82 -2.37 -17.02
CA MET A 55 2.99 -3.30 -16.23
C MET A 55 1.78 -2.61 -15.60
N SER A 56 1.95 -1.44 -14.97
CA SER A 56 0.82 -0.71 -14.40
C SER A 56 -0.17 -0.28 -15.48
N SER A 57 0.29 0.19 -16.64
CA SER A 57 -0.61 0.54 -17.74
C SER A 57 -1.38 -0.67 -18.26
N TRP A 58 -0.73 -1.83 -18.39
CA TRP A 58 -1.38 -3.08 -18.76
C TRP A 58 -2.42 -3.51 -17.71
N THR A 59 -2.05 -3.54 -16.42
CA THR A 59 -2.95 -3.92 -15.33
C THR A 59 -4.22 -3.07 -15.28
N PHE A 60 -4.11 -1.75 -15.43
CA PHE A 60 -5.26 -0.85 -15.40
C PHE A 60 -6.10 -0.88 -16.69
N SER A 61 -5.64 -1.59 -17.72
CA SER A 61 -6.42 -1.85 -18.94
C SER A 61 -7.25 -3.15 -18.87
N LEU A 62 -7.00 -3.99 -17.86
CA LEU A 62 -7.69 -5.26 -17.66
C LEU A 62 -9.15 -5.08 -17.27
N LYS A 63 -9.98 -6.05 -17.65
CA LYS A 63 -11.41 -6.14 -17.35
C LYS A 63 -11.71 -7.40 -16.54
N PRO A 64 -12.82 -7.43 -15.79
CA PRO A 64 -13.27 -8.65 -15.13
C PRO A 64 -13.36 -9.82 -16.12
N GLY A 65 -12.73 -10.94 -15.78
CA GLY A 65 -12.63 -12.12 -16.63
C GLY A 65 -11.32 -12.26 -17.40
N ASP A 66 -10.51 -11.20 -17.51
CA ASP A 66 -9.18 -11.29 -18.10
C ASP A 66 -8.27 -12.20 -17.28
N LYS A 67 -7.45 -13.00 -17.97
CA LYS A 67 -6.52 -13.93 -17.33
C LYS A 67 -5.20 -13.23 -17.04
N VAL A 68 -4.71 -13.43 -15.81
CA VAL A 68 -3.42 -12.91 -15.35
C VAL A 68 -2.56 -14.09 -14.92
N THR A 69 -1.34 -14.17 -15.43
CA THR A 69 -0.34 -15.16 -14.99
C THR A 69 0.43 -14.60 -13.81
N VAL A 70 0.37 -15.29 -12.67
CA VAL A 70 1.13 -14.96 -11.46
C VAL A 70 2.07 -16.12 -11.14
N SER A 71 3.29 -15.80 -10.72
CA SER A 71 4.27 -16.78 -10.22
C SER A 71 4.69 -16.37 -8.81
N GLY A 72 4.83 -17.33 -7.90
CA GLY A 72 5.15 -17.10 -6.49
C GLY A 72 4.45 -18.09 -5.55
N PRO A 73 4.44 -17.83 -4.23
CA PRO A 73 4.94 -16.62 -3.56
C PRO A 73 6.48 -16.55 -3.51
N TYR A 74 7.02 -15.33 -3.46
CA TYR A 74 8.46 -15.04 -3.33
C TYR A 74 8.71 -14.01 -2.22
N GLY A 75 9.88 -14.06 -1.59
CA GLY A 75 10.35 -13.10 -0.60
C GLY A 75 10.71 -13.74 0.74
N GLU A 76 11.57 -13.06 1.50
CA GLU A 76 11.98 -13.43 2.86
C GLU A 76 11.50 -12.42 3.91
N PHE A 77 10.55 -11.57 3.51
CA PHE A 77 9.99 -10.55 4.37
C PHE A 77 8.92 -11.18 5.26
N PHE A 78 9.30 -11.49 6.50
CA PHE A 78 8.43 -12.10 7.50
C PHE A 78 8.65 -11.41 8.85
N ALA A 79 7.59 -11.39 9.67
CA ALA A 79 7.74 -11.03 11.07
C ALA A 79 8.66 -12.04 11.76
N LYS A 80 9.69 -11.54 12.45
CA LYS A 80 10.62 -12.39 13.21
C LYS A 80 9.89 -12.99 14.42
N LYS A 81 10.21 -14.25 14.72
CA LYS A 81 9.73 -14.97 15.92
C LYS A 81 10.55 -14.53 17.14
N THR A 82 10.11 -13.45 17.78
CA THR A 82 10.72 -12.87 18.99
C THR A 82 9.63 -12.25 19.84
N GLU A 83 9.93 -11.93 21.10
CA GLU A 83 9.00 -11.26 22.01
C GLU A 83 9.06 -9.73 21.95
N ALA A 84 10.05 -9.16 21.23
CA ALA A 84 10.19 -7.72 21.07
C ALA A 84 8.93 -7.10 20.42
N GLU A 85 8.61 -5.84 20.72
CA GLU A 85 7.53 -5.13 20.02
C GLU A 85 7.75 -5.08 18.50
N MET A 86 6.68 -4.92 17.73
CA MET A 86 6.73 -4.80 16.28
C MET A 86 6.39 -3.38 15.86
N ILE A 87 7.33 -2.74 15.17
CA ILE A 87 7.15 -1.42 14.59
C ILE A 87 7.13 -1.58 13.07
N PHE A 88 5.97 -1.38 12.47
CA PHE A 88 5.78 -1.40 11.03
C PHE A 88 5.88 0.03 10.49
N VAL A 89 6.64 0.22 9.42
CA VAL A 89 6.75 1.51 8.73
C VAL A 89 6.50 1.30 7.25
N GLY A 90 5.49 1.98 6.70
CA GLY A 90 5.08 1.80 5.32
C GLY A 90 4.74 3.13 4.63
N GLY A 91 4.75 3.12 3.30
CA GLY A 91 4.33 4.26 2.50
C GLY A 91 3.87 3.86 1.10
N GLY A 92 2.83 4.51 0.60
CA GLY A 92 2.22 4.22 -0.71
C GLY A 92 1.86 2.74 -0.89
N ALA A 93 2.30 2.14 -2.00
CA ALA A 93 2.05 0.72 -2.28
C ALA A 93 2.65 -0.24 -1.23
N GLY A 94 3.62 0.24 -0.42
CA GLY A 94 4.23 -0.52 0.68
C GLY A 94 3.23 -0.89 1.79
N MET A 95 2.01 -0.37 1.77
CA MET A 95 0.94 -0.79 2.67
C MET A 95 0.47 -2.23 2.47
N ALA A 96 0.58 -2.79 1.26
CA ALA A 96 0.18 -4.17 0.98
C ALA A 96 0.89 -5.21 1.88
N PRO A 97 2.24 -5.28 1.90
CA PRO A 97 2.92 -6.25 2.76
C PRO A 97 2.73 -5.95 4.26
N MET A 98 2.51 -4.69 4.64
CA MET A 98 2.22 -4.33 6.04
C MET A 98 0.87 -4.91 6.47
N ARG A 99 -0.17 -4.74 5.66
CA ARG A 99 -1.50 -5.33 5.91
C ARG A 99 -1.40 -6.84 6.10
N SER A 100 -0.71 -7.52 5.18
CA SER A 100 -0.50 -8.96 5.22
C SER A 100 0.09 -9.40 6.57
N HIS A 101 1.18 -8.77 7.01
CA HIS A 101 1.82 -9.13 8.27
C HIS A 101 0.99 -8.76 9.50
N ILE A 102 0.43 -7.55 9.56
CA ILE A 102 -0.32 -7.08 10.73
C ILE A 102 -1.56 -7.97 10.95
N PHE A 103 -2.31 -8.26 9.89
CA PHE A 103 -3.46 -9.18 9.97
C PHE A 103 -3.04 -10.60 10.36
N ASP A 104 -1.91 -11.09 9.83
CA ASP A 104 -1.40 -12.41 10.20
C ASP A 104 -1.04 -12.49 11.68
N GLN A 105 -0.34 -11.47 12.21
CA GLN A 105 0.06 -11.41 13.61
C GLN A 105 -1.15 -11.30 14.54
N LEU A 106 -2.10 -10.41 14.25
CA LEU A 106 -3.25 -10.15 15.12
C LEU A 106 -4.34 -11.23 14.97
N LYS A 107 -4.79 -11.54 13.75
CA LYS A 107 -5.97 -12.40 13.53
C LYS A 107 -5.67 -13.89 13.50
N ARG A 108 -4.56 -14.32 12.88
CA ARG A 108 -4.25 -15.75 12.74
C ARG A 108 -3.37 -16.26 13.88
N LEU A 109 -2.32 -15.51 14.21
CA LEU A 109 -1.34 -15.92 15.22
C LEU A 109 -1.71 -15.48 16.64
N ASN A 110 -2.67 -14.56 16.80
CA ASN A 110 -3.11 -14.03 18.10
C ASN A 110 -1.95 -13.49 18.94
N SER A 111 -1.03 -12.76 18.29
CA SER A 111 0.13 -12.15 18.96
C SER A 111 -0.32 -11.17 20.03
N ASP A 112 0.28 -11.27 21.21
CA ASP A 112 0.12 -10.36 22.35
C ASP A 112 1.18 -9.24 22.38
N ARG A 113 2.23 -9.36 21.56
CA ARG A 113 3.27 -8.33 21.37
C ARG A 113 2.63 -6.98 21.06
N LYS A 114 3.21 -5.89 21.58
CA LYS A 114 2.84 -4.54 21.15
C LYS A 114 3.16 -4.37 19.66
N ILE A 115 2.20 -3.87 18.89
CA ILE A 115 2.34 -3.60 17.46
C ILE A 115 1.98 -2.14 17.20
N SER A 116 2.87 -1.39 16.55
CA SER A 116 2.56 -0.06 16.02
C SER A 116 2.77 -0.02 14.51
N PHE A 117 1.88 0.65 13.78
CA PHE A 117 2.02 0.88 12.35
C PHE A 117 2.07 2.36 12.01
N TRP A 118 3.16 2.78 11.39
CA TRP A 118 3.41 4.16 10.97
C TRP A 118 3.34 4.24 9.44
N TYR A 119 2.31 4.92 8.93
CA TYR A 119 2.05 5.02 7.51
C TYR A 119 2.25 6.43 6.96
N GLY A 120 3.13 6.57 5.97
CA GLY A 120 3.33 7.80 5.22
C GLY A 120 2.48 7.85 3.96
N ALA A 121 1.62 8.86 3.83
CA ALA A 121 0.82 9.13 2.63
C ALA A 121 0.98 10.57 2.16
N ARG A 122 0.62 10.86 0.90
CA ARG A 122 0.62 12.25 0.41
C ARG A 122 -0.59 13.01 0.96
N SER A 123 -1.77 12.42 0.80
CA SER A 123 -3.06 12.90 1.30
C SER A 123 -3.93 11.70 1.68
N ILE A 124 -5.06 11.95 2.35
CA ILE A 124 -5.99 10.87 2.77
C ILE A 124 -6.50 10.08 1.57
N ARG A 125 -6.63 10.72 0.40
CA ARG A 125 -7.09 10.08 -0.84
C ARG A 125 -6.18 8.95 -1.33
N GLU A 126 -4.92 8.92 -0.88
CA GLU A 126 -3.96 7.86 -1.20
C GLU A 126 -3.87 6.78 -0.12
N MET A 127 -4.71 6.87 0.93
CA MET A 127 -4.84 5.85 1.96
C MET A 127 -5.85 4.79 1.53
N PHE A 128 -5.50 3.53 1.76
CA PHE A 128 -6.33 2.36 1.51
C PHE A 128 -6.45 1.60 2.83
N TYR A 129 -7.51 0.82 2.99
CA TYR A 129 -7.69 -0.05 4.17
C TYR A 129 -7.76 0.75 5.49
N VAL A 130 -8.24 1.99 5.45
CA VAL A 130 -8.36 2.83 6.65
C VAL A 130 -9.30 2.16 7.64
N GLU A 131 -10.46 1.74 7.17
CA GLU A 131 -11.48 1.05 7.96
C GLU A 131 -10.98 -0.30 8.49
N ASP A 132 -10.16 -1.00 7.71
CA ASP A 132 -9.51 -2.24 8.12
C ASP A 132 -8.57 -2.01 9.33
N TYR A 133 -7.79 -0.92 9.35
CA TYR A 133 -6.87 -0.61 10.44
C TYR A 133 -7.58 0.02 11.65
N ASP A 134 -8.56 0.89 11.43
CA ASP A 134 -9.41 1.42 12.51
C ASP A 134 -10.11 0.27 13.24
N GLN A 135 -10.65 -0.70 12.51
CA GLN A 135 -11.25 -1.89 13.11
C GLN A 135 -10.23 -2.70 13.93
N LEU A 136 -9.00 -2.86 13.43
CA LEU A 136 -7.96 -3.56 14.18
C LEU A 136 -7.57 -2.82 15.46
N GLU A 137 -7.47 -1.50 15.44
CA GLU A 137 -7.15 -0.69 16.62
C GLU A 137 -8.26 -0.75 17.66
N GLU A 138 -9.52 -0.81 17.23
CA GLU A 138 -10.67 -1.03 18.12
C GLU A 138 -10.71 -2.47 18.71
N GLU A 139 -10.41 -3.49 17.88
CA GLU A 139 -10.48 -4.90 18.28
C GLU A 139 -9.30 -5.35 19.17
N PHE A 140 -8.11 -4.79 18.95
CA PHE A 140 -6.86 -5.27 19.55
C PHE A 140 -6.16 -4.19 20.36
N ALA A 141 -6.27 -4.27 21.69
CA ALA A 141 -5.66 -3.30 22.62
C ALA A 141 -4.11 -3.20 22.56
N ASN A 142 -3.45 -4.16 21.90
CA ASN A 142 -2.00 -4.18 21.67
C ASN A 142 -1.60 -3.64 20.29
N PHE A 143 -2.53 -3.09 19.51
CA PHE A 143 -2.28 -2.49 18.20
C PHE A 143 -2.63 -1.00 18.20
N GLU A 144 -1.75 -0.18 17.62
CA GLU A 144 -2.00 1.22 17.32
C GLU A 144 -1.51 1.54 15.90
N TRP A 145 -2.17 2.47 15.21
CA TRP A 145 -1.69 2.93 13.92
C TRP A 145 -1.74 4.45 13.77
N HIS A 146 -0.78 4.96 13.02
CA HIS A 146 -0.51 6.39 12.90
C HIS A 146 -0.24 6.76 11.46
N VAL A 147 -0.70 7.94 11.06
CA VAL A 147 -0.61 8.42 9.69
C VAL A 147 0.10 9.76 9.65
N ALA A 148 1.14 9.84 8.84
CA ALA A 148 1.85 11.06 8.51
C ALA A 148 1.55 11.49 7.07
N LEU A 149 0.92 12.66 6.90
CA LEU A 149 0.64 13.23 5.59
C LEU A 149 1.74 14.21 5.18
N SER A 150 2.33 14.01 3.99
CA SER A 150 3.38 14.91 3.47
C SER A 150 2.83 16.15 2.77
N ASP A 151 1.59 16.11 2.29
CA ASP A 151 0.93 17.18 1.52
C ASP A 151 -0.57 17.22 1.87
N PRO A 152 -0.92 17.48 3.16
CA PRO A 152 -2.30 17.44 3.62
C PRO A 152 -3.14 18.50 2.92
N LEU A 153 -4.30 18.10 2.42
CA LEU A 153 -5.29 19.01 1.85
C LEU A 153 -6.16 19.63 2.97
N PRO A 154 -6.84 20.78 2.73
CA PRO A 154 -7.72 21.38 3.74
C PRO A 154 -8.81 20.44 4.26
N GLU A 155 -9.27 19.50 3.43
CA GLU A 155 -10.20 18.44 3.83
C GLU A 155 -9.59 17.35 4.74
N ASP A 156 -8.26 17.26 4.85
CA ASP A 156 -7.55 16.18 5.55
C ASP A 156 -7.33 16.46 7.06
N ASN A 157 -7.81 17.59 7.57
CA ASN A 157 -7.52 18.10 8.92
C ASN A 157 -7.97 17.20 10.09
N GLY A 158 -8.82 16.20 9.86
CA GLY A 158 -9.39 15.34 10.91
C GLY A 158 -8.67 14.02 11.18
N MET A 159 -7.91 13.48 10.23
CA MET A 159 -7.22 12.17 10.37
C MET A 159 -5.70 12.26 10.40
N ALA A 160 -5.14 13.43 10.06
CA ALA A 160 -3.70 13.64 10.13
C ALA A 160 -3.27 13.73 11.60
N ILE A 161 -2.83 12.62 12.19
CA ILE A 161 -2.02 12.68 13.42
C ILE A 161 -0.67 13.30 13.04
N GLN A 162 -0.63 14.63 13.10
CA GLN A 162 0.43 15.44 13.68
C GLN A 162 1.86 14.84 13.59
N ALA A 163 2.41 14.70 12.38
CA ALA A 163 3.87 14.57 12.21
C ALA A 163 4.64 15.81 12.76
N LEU A 164 3.91 16.87 13.12
CA LEU A 164 4.43 18.11 13.70
C LEU A 164 4.78 18.01 15.20
N SER A 165 4.34 17.01 15.96
CA SER A 165 4.68 16.91 17.40
C SER A 165 5.94 16.08 17.69
N ILE A 166 6.42 15.28 16.73
CA ILE A 166 7.62 14.43 16.89
C ILE A 166 8.91 15.16 16.47
N MET A 167 8.82 16.23 15.67
CA MET A 167 9.98 17.04 15.25
C MET A 167 10.28 18.25 16.16
N SER A 168 9.61 18.37 17.29
CA SER A 168 9.82 19.46 18.28
C SER A 168 10.55 19.00 19.56
N CYS A 169 11.31 17.91 19.51
CA CYS A 169 12.35 17.61 20.50
C CYS A 169 13.72 18.12 20.03
#